data_AF-A0A378MVM8-F1
#
_entry.id   AF-A0A378MVM8-F1
#
_cell.length_a   1.000
_cell.length_b   1.000
_cell.length_c   1.000
_cell.angle_alpha   90.00
_cell.angle_beta   90.00
_cell.angle_gamma   90.00
#
_symmetry.space_group_name_H-M   'P 1'
#
loop_
_entity.id
_entity.type
_entity.pdbx_description
1 polymer ?
#
loop_
_entity_poly.entity_id
_entity_poly.type
_entity_poly.pdbx_seq_one_letter_code
_entity_poly.pdbx_strand_id
1 'polypeptide(L)'
;MAAMRYPQEFDGVIAGSPGFRVSRSVLAEVWDNRALLAVAPKNGDGDKILSQALTQQDLDVIANGVLTRCDKLDGLADGLINAWEQCDFQPEMVAKQLGQKKSRFNQNDFRGGEKQSRRADL
;
A
#
# COMPACT_ATOMS: atom_id res chain seq x y z
N MET A 1 17.66 -4.15 -15.47
CA MET A 1 18.70 -3.50 -16.30
C MET A 1 19.48 -4.52 -17.12
N ALA A 2 20.00 -5.59 -16.51
CA ALA A 2 20.71 -6.68 -17.18
C ALA A 2 20.07 -7.13 -18.51
N ALA A 3 18.84 -7.68 -18.47
CA ALA A 3 18.15 -8.16 -19.67
C ALA A 3 17.89 -7.09 -20.75
N MET A 4 17.75 -5.81 -20.38
CA MET A 4 17.40 -4.74 -21.33
C MET A 4 18.62 -4.08 -21.96
N ARG A 5 19.72 -3.94 -21.21
CA ARG A 5 20.92 -3.20 -21.64
C ARG A 5 22.06 -4.12 -22.07
N TYR A 6 22.09 -5.34 -21.54
CA TYR A 6 23.16 -6.33 -21.75
C TYR A 6 22.56 -7.70 -22.05
N PRO A 7 21.77 -7.83 -23.14
CA PRO A 7 21.00 -9.04 -23.41
C PRO A 7 21.85 -10.28 -23.73
N GLN A 8 23.13 -10.11 -24.09
CA GLN A 8 24.04 -11.21 -24.41
C GLN A 8 24.90 -11.67 -23.23
N GLU A 9 24.84 -10.99 -22.09
CA GLU A 9 25.72 -11.28 -20.94
C GLU A 9 25.14 -12.33 -19.98
N PHE A 10 23.89 -12.76 -20.21
CA PHE A 10 23.19 -13.70 -19.32
C PHE A 10 22.32 -14.66 -20.13
N ASP A 11 22.46 -15.96 -19.89
CA ASP A 11 21.59 -17.00 -20.46
C ASP A 11 20.23 -17.11 -19.73
N GLY A 12 20.12 -16.55 -18.53
CA GLY A 12 18.89 -16.54 -17.74
C GLY A 12 18.89 -15.41 -16.70
N VAL A 13 17.72 -14.82 -16.46
CA VAL A 13 17.53 -13.71 -15.52
C VAL A 13 16.33 -13.98 -14.63
N ILE A 14 16.54 -14.00 -13.31
CA ILE A 14 15.47 -14.03 -12.30
C ILE A 14 15.39 -12.64 -11.68
N ALA A 15 14.20 -12.02 -11.76
CA ALA A 15 13.96 -10.67 -11.23
C ALA A 15 12.81 -10.69 -10.22
N GLY A 16 13.14 -10.79 -8.93
CA GLY A 16 12.17 -10.66 -7.83
C GLY A 16 11.97 -9.21 -7.41
N SER A 17 10.71 -8.79 -7.22
CA SER A 17 10.29 -7.41 -6.91
C SER A 17 11.13 -6.31 -7.58
N PRO A 18 11.23 -6.31 -8.93
CA PRO A 18 12.15 -5.42 -9.62
C PRO A 18 11.68 -3.97 -9.61
N GLY A 19 12.49 -3.06 -9.07
CA GLY A 19 12.27 -1.62 -9.11
C GLY A 19 12.55 -0.99 -10.48
N PHE A 20 11.86 -1.39 -11.56
CA PHE A 20 12.12 -0.87 -12.91
C PHE A 20 11.87 0.64 -13.05
N ARG A 21 11.08 1.25 -12.14
CA ARG A 21 10.69 2.65 -12.17
C ARG A 21 11.04 3.39 -10.87
N VAL A 22 12.26 3.22 -10.33
CA VAL A 22 12.70 3.82 -9.05
C VAL A 22 12.42 5.33 -8.95
N SER A 23 12.57 6.07 -10.05
CA SER A 23 12.28 7.52 -10.06
C SER A 23 10.81 7.84 -9.70
N ARG A 24 9.86 6.97 -10.08
CA ARG A 24 8.46 7.10 -9.67
C ARG A 24 8.24 6.66 -8.22
N SER A 25 9.02 5.70 -7.72
CA SER A 25 8.97 5.26 -6.32
C SER A 25 9.33 6.39 -5.35
N VAL A 26 10.34 7.21 -5.67
CA VAL A 26 10.70 8.38 -4.85
C VAL A 26 9.55 9.40 -4.79
N LEU A 27 8.85 9.62 -5.91
CA LEU A 27 7.67 10.50 -5.92
C LEU A 27 6.50 9.92 -5.11
N ALA A 28 6.32 8.60 -5.15
CA ALA A 28 5.34 7.91 -4.31
C ALA A 28 5.69 8.06 -2.82
N GLU A 29 6.94 7.88 -2.43
CA GLU A 29 7.39 8.05 -1.04
C GLU A 29 7.13 9.47 -0.51
N VAL A 30 7.38 10.51 -1.32
CA VAL A 30 7.06 11.90 -0.94
C VAL A 30 5.55 12.09 -0.77
N TRP A 31 4.74 11.46 -1.63
CA TRP A 31 3.29 11.46 -1.49
C TRP A 31 2.87 10.78 -0.19
N ASP A 32 3.32 9.56 0.07
CA ASP A 32 3.00 8.77 1.27
C ASP A 32 3.36 9.54 2.54
N ASN A 33 4.54 10.18 2.57
CA ASN A 33 4.97 11.01 3.70
C ASN A 33 4.04 12.21 3.92
N ARG A 34 3.72 12.97 2.86
CA ARG A 34 2.79 14.11 2.96
C ARG A 34 1.43 13.64 3.46
N ALA A 35 0.99 12.50 2.95
CA ALA A 35 -0.29 11.93 3.24
C ALA A 35 -0.33 11.50 4.73
N LEU A 36 0.58 10.64 5.18
CA LEU A 36 0.63 10.15 6.57
C LEU A 36 0.84 11.29 7.58
N LEU A 37 1.63 12.31 7.25
CA LEU A 37 1.78 13.51 8.09
C LEU A 37 0.46 14.27 8.28
N ALA A 38 -0.56 14.12 7.43
CA ALA A 38 -1.86 14.77 7.62
C ALA A 38 -2.67 14.16 8.79
N VAL A 39 -2.41 12.90 9.12
CA VAL A 39 -3.07 12.17 10.21
C VAL A 39 -2.15 11.92 11.41
N ALA A 40 -0.85 12.15 11.27
CA ALA A 40 0.14 12.04 12.34
C ALA A 40 -0.21 12.91 13.56
N PRO A 41 -0.08 12.37 14.79
CA PRO A 41 -0.17 13.16 16.01
C PRO A 41 1.05 14.08 16.15
N LYS A 42 0.92 15.07 17.03
CA LYS A 42 2.02 15.98 17.39
C LYS A 42 2.62 15.62 18.74
N ASN A 43 3.92 15.80 18.91
CA ASN A 43 4.60 15.74 20.21
C ASN A 43 4.31 17.01 21.05
N GLY A 44 4.91 17.08 22.24
CA GLY A 44 4.80 18.25 23.13
C GLY A 44 5.34 19.55 22.53
N ASP A 45 6.30 19.45 21.61
CA ASP A 45 6.91 20.60 20.92
C ASP A 45 6.10 21.06 19.70
N GLY A 46 5.02 20.34 19.35
CA GLY A 46 4.13 20.65 18.22
C GLY A 46 4.56 20.04 16.88
N ASP A 47 5.63 19.24 16.87
CA ASP A 47 6.15 18.51 15.71
C ASP A 47 5.34 17.24 15.45
N LYS A 48 5.13 16.93 14.16
CA LYS A 48 4.39 15.73 13.76
C LYS A 48 5.26 14.48 13.86
N ILE A 49 4.72 13.42 14.45
CA ILE A 49 5.39 12.13 14.59
C ILE A 49 4.89 11.16 13.51
N LEU A 50 5.61 11.08 12.39
CA LEU A 50 5.22 10.25 11.24
C LEU A 50 4.99 8.78 11.61
N SER A 51 5.86 8.20 12.44
CA SER A 51 5.77 6.79 12.88
C SER A 51 4.52 6.47 13.70
N GLN A 52 3.78 7.49 14.17
CA GLN A 52 2.54 7.34 14.92
C GLN A 52 1.30 7.71 14.08
N ALA A 53 1.45 7.95 12.77
CA ALA A 53 0.33 8.20 11.87
C ALA A 53 -0.67 7.03 11.83
N LEU A 54 -0.14 5.81 11.78
CA LEU A 54 -0.86 4.55 11.97
C LEU A 54 -0.14 3.77 13.07
N THR A 55 -0.87 3.43 14.12
CA THR A 55 -0.39 2.57 15.19
C THR A 55 -0.45 1.10 14.75
N GLN A 56 0.20 0.20 15.49
CA GLN A 56 0.06 -1.24 15.22
C GLN A 56 -1.41 -1.68 15.24
N GLN A 57 -2.20 -1.17 16.19
CA GLN A 57 -3.63 -1.46 16.27
C GLN A 57 -4.40 -0.99 15.03
N ASP A 58 -4.04 0.17 14.46
CA ASP A 58 -4.66 0.65 13.21
C ASP A 58 -4.34 -0.30 12.05
N LEU A 59 -3.08 -0.76 11.96
CA LEU A 59 -2.63 -1.70 10.93
C LEU A 59 -3.31 -3.07 11.08
N ASP A 60 -3.47 -3.56 12.31
CA ASP A 60 -4.15 -4.82 12.60
C ASP A 60 -5.64 -4.75 12.20
N VAL A 61 -6.31 -3.62 12.46
CA VAL A 61 -7.70 -3.39 12.01
C VAL A 61 -7.81 -3.47 10.49
N ILE A 62 -6.86 -2.84 9.77
CA ILE A 62 -6.84 -2.89 8.31
C ILE A 62 -6.57 -4.31 7.83
N ALA A 63 -5.50 -4.97 8.31
CA ALA A 63 -5.12 -6.31 7.89
C ALA A 63 -6.24 -7.33 8.12
N ASN A 64 -6.85 -7.33 9.31
CA ASN A 64 -7.99 -8.20 9.62
C ASN A 64 -9.22 -7.86 8.75
N GLY A 65 -9.45 -6.58 8.46
CA GLY A 65 -10.50 -6.15 7.54
C GLY A 65 -10.31 -6.70 6.13
N VAL A 66 -9.08 -6.64 5.61
CA VAL A 66 -8.75 -7.19 4.30
C VAL A 66 -8.93 -8.71 4.29
N LEU A 67 -8.40 -9.43 5.29
CA LEU A 67 -8.56 -10.88 5.40
C LEU A 67 -10.04 -11.28 5.47
N THR A 68 -10.81 -10.60 6.32
CA THR A 68 -12.26 -10.84 6.45
C THR A 68 -12.99 -10.65 5.11
N ARG A 69 -12.53 -9.71 4.29
CA ARG A 69 -13.15 -9.43 2.99
C ARG A 69 -12.68 -10.38 1.89
N CYS A 70 -11.41 -10.76 1.89
CA CYS A 70 -10.73 -11.24 0.68
C CYS A 70 -10.09 -12.63 0.77
N ASP A 71 -9.80 -13.15 1.97
CA ASP A 71 -9.13 -14.45 2.19
C ASP A 71 -9.86 -15.58 1.43
N LYS A 72 -11.16 -15.74 1.68
CA LYS A 72 -11.99 -16.81 1.06
C LYS A 72 -12.23 -16.68 -0.44
N LEU A 73 -11.79 -15.62 -1.11
CA LEU A 73 -12.10 -15.40 -2.53
C LEU A 73 -11.39 -16.40 -3.46
N ASP A 74 -10.29 -17.00 -3.02
CA ASP A 74 -9.61 -18.07 -3.75
C ASP A 74 -10.15 -19.48 -3.44
N GLY A 75 -11.16 -19.58 -2.57
CA GLY A 75 -11.82 -20.82 -2.18
C GLY A 75 -11.34 -21.42 -0.86
N LEU A 76 -10.35 -20.83 -0.18
CA LEU A 76 -9.87 -21.29 1.12
C LEU A 76 -9.75 -20.11 2.12
N ALA A 77 -10.01 -20.35 3.40
CA ALA A 77 -9.66 -19.39 4.46
C ALA A 77 -8.42 -19.89 5.18
N ASP A 78 -7.26 -19.41 4.76
CA ASP A 78 -5.97 -19.80 5.31
C ASP A 78 -5.12 -18.59 5.75
N GLY A 79 -5.66 -17.38 5.63
CA GLY A 79 -4.97 -16.13 5.95
C GLY A 79 -4.10 -15.61 4.81
N LEU A 80 -4.20 -16.18 3.60
CA LEU A 80 -3.53 -15.73 2.40
C LEU A 80 -4.56 -15.15 1.42
N ILE A 81 -4.13 -14.20 0.60
CA ILE A 81 -4.99 -13.58 -0.41
C ILE A 81 -4.43 -13.92 -1.78
N ASN A 82 -4.80 -15.08 -2.33
CA ASN A 82 -4.32 -15.48 -3.65
C ASN A 82 -5.21 -14.93 -4.78
N ALA A 83 -6.50 -14.70 -4.52
CA ALA A 83 -7.45 -14.06 -5.45
C ALA A 83 -7.48 -12.52 -5.28
N TRP A 84 -6.31 -11.89 -5.19
CA TRP A 84 -6.18 -10.45 -4.90
C TRP A 84 -6.88 -9.54 -5.92
N GLU A 85 -6.98 -9.93 -7.20
CA GLU A 85 -7.70 -9.16 -8.22
C GLU A 85 -9.22 -9.08 -7.97
N GLN A 86 -9.77 -10.04 -7.20
CA GLN A 86 -11.19 -10.08 -6.85
C GLN A 86 -11.46 -9.33 -5.52
N CYS A 87 -10.41 -8.95 -4.79
CA CYS A 87 -10.52 -8.25 -3.53
C CYS A 87 -10.92 -6.78 -3.76
N ASP A 88 -12.16 -6.44 -3.40
CA ASP A 88 -12.69 -5.07 -3.52
C ASP A 88 -12.67 -4.31 -2.18
N PHE A 89 -11.82 -4.73 -1.24
CA PHE A 89 -11.69 -4.08 0.06
C PHE A 89 -11.50 -2.56 -0.08
N GLN A 90 -12.25 -1.80 0.71
CA GLN A 90 -12.12 -0.35 0.81
C GLN A 90 -11.90 0.03 2.28
N PRO A 91 -11.01 0.99 2.60
CA PRO A 91 -10.75 1.43 3.97
C PRO A 91 -11.99 1.90 4.74
N GLU A 92 -13.05 2.33 4.04
CA GLU A 92 -14.34 2.69 4.62
C GLU A 92 -15.01 1.53 5.38
N MET A 93 -14.77 0.29 4.93
CA MET A 93 -15.38 -0.91 5.52
C MET A 93 -14.98 -1.07 6.99
N VAL A 94 -13.80 -0.57 7.39
CA VAL A 94 -13.29 -0.61 8.77
C VAL A 94 -13.30 0.76 9.47
N ALA A 95 -13.97 1.77 8.90
CA ALA A 95 -13.90 3.16 9.37
C ALA A 95 -14.32 3.36 10.84
N LYS A 96 -15.23 2.52 11.35
CA LYS A 96 -15.68 2.57 12.75
C LYS A 96 -14.57 2.16 13.73
N GLN A 97 -13.74 1.20 13.35
CA GLN A 97 -12.64 0.67 14.17
C GLN A 97 -11.37 1.52 14.01
N LEU A 98 -11.09 1.96 12.78
CA LEU A 98 -9.89 2.74 12.43
C LEU A 98 -10.01 4.24 12.75
N GLY A 99 -11.25 4.75 12.86
CA GLY A 99 -11.56 6.16 12.96
C GLY A 99 -11.72 6.83 11.58
N GLN A 100 -12.79 7.63 11.46
CA GLN A 100 -13.24 8.22 10.18
C GLN A 100 -12.18 9.08 9.48
N LYS A 101 -11.39 9.85 10.23
CA LYS A 101 -10.31 10.69 9.67
C LYS A 101 -9.24 9.84 9.01
N LYS A 102 -8.78 8.78 9.69
CA LYS A 102 -7.76 7.86 9.20
C LYS A 102 -8.27 7.03 8.03
N SER A 103 -9.50 6.52 8.10
CA SER A 103 -10.13 5.73 7.04
C SER A 103 -10.29 6.51 5.73
N ARG A 104 -10.88 7.72 5.75
CA ARG A 104 -11.01 8.57 4.55
C ARG A 104 -9.67 8.99 3.97
N PHE A 105 -8.70 9.24 4.84
CA PHE A 105 -7.35 9.57 4.42
C PHE A 105 -6.70 8.38 3.70
N ASN A 106 -6.78 7.19 4.30
CA ASN A 106 -6.27 5.95 3.73
C ASN A 106 -6.88 5.67 2.35
N GLN A 107 -8.20 5.84 2.18
CA GLN A 107 -8.86 5.69 0.88
C GLN A 107 -8.26 6.56 -0.23
N ASN A 108 -7.96 7.82 0.06
CA ASN A 108 -7.37 8.72 -0.93
C ASN A 108 -5.95 8.31 -1.31
N ASP A 109 -5.21 7.72 -0.37
CA ASP A 109 -3.86 7.19 -0.59
C ASP A 109 -3.89 5.93 -1.46
N PHE A 110 -4.73 4.95 -1.12
CA PHE A 110 -4.97 3.73 -1.90
C PHE A 110 -5.39 4.05 -3.35
N ARG A 111 -6.30 5.00 -3.55
CA ARG A 111 -6.73 5.44 -4.90
C ARG A 111 -5.66 6.25 -5.63
N GLY A 112 -4.78 6.94 -4.90
CA GLY A 112 -3.60 7.62 -5.44
C GLY A 112 -2.60 6.62 -6.02
N GLY A 113 -2.26 5.57 -5.26
CA GLY A 113 -1.40 4.47 -5.69
C GLY A 113 -1.98 3.71 -6.90
N GLU A 114 -3.28 3.45 -6.91
CA GLU A 114 -3.95 2.79 -8.04
C GLU A 114 -3.90 3.61 -9.34
N LYS A 115 -3.93 4.95 -9.26
CA LYS A 115 -3.74 5.84 -10.42
C LYS A 115 -2.28 5.89 -10.89
N GLN A 116 -1.33 5.79 -9.96
CA GLN A 116 0.10 5.72 -10.26
C GLN A 116 0.44 4.40 -10.98
N SER A 117 -0.20 3.30 -10.56
CA SER A 117 -0.06 1.96 -11.15
C SER A 117 -0.73 1.83 -12.53
N ARG A 118 -2.01 2.23 -12.68
CA ARG A 118 -2.75 2.12 -13.96
C ARG A 118 -2.22 3.02 -15.09
N ARG A 119 -1.43 4.05 -14.78
CA ARG A 119 -0.69 4.84 -15.78
C ARG A 119 0.70 4.25 -16.10
N ALA A 120 1.00 3.05 -15.64
CA ALA A 120 2.22 2.32 -15.96
C ALA A 120 2.03 1.30 -17.09
N ASP A 121 0.78 0.98 -17.43
CA ASP A 121 0.35 0.04 -18.49
C ASP A 121 -0.01 0.73 -19.83
N LEU A 122 0.13 2.06 -19.90
CA LEU A 122 0.00 2.89 -21.11
C LEU A 122 1.31 3.62 -21.41
#